data_AF-A0A0F5P9B4-F1
#
_entry.id   AF-A0A0F5P9B4-F1
#
_cell.length_a   1.000
_cell.length_b   1.000
_cell.length_c   1.000
_cell.angle_alpha   90.00
_cell.angle_beta   90.00
_cell.angle_gamma   90.00
#
_symmetry.space_group_name_H-M   'P 1'
#
loop_
_entity.id
_entity.type
_entity.pdbx_description
1 polymer ?
#
loop_
_entity_poly.entity_id
_entity_poly.type
_entity_poly.pdbx_seq_one_letter_code
_entity_poly.pdbx_strand_id
1 'polypeptide(L)'
;MPYDITMRHQQALEPSALTTIGATLHAIQAAITDCRNAGKDFESDPAVVLLARRFATVCEAEPADLELRRACLDAIAEIRRHPALKTLAYRGVAYDEAAKRVFHSEGRAAMRRLAEALSLAEGTYDVRSDKGGPAVSGDITLHGEEVWVRLSLGPLGPDHEIAYRKVKGRGDHIGDRNRWASVRDLLAPDRFAARLQRELGLTIPAAEPSRLFA
;
A
#
# COMPACT_ATOMS: atom_id res chain seq x y z
N MET A 1 -2.78 39.98 -22.97
CA MET A 1 -3.32 40.20 -21.60
C MET A 1 -2.15 40.54 -20.70
N PRO A 2 -2.12 41.72 -20.05
CA PRO A 2 -1.07 42.00 -19.07
C PRO A 2 -1.26 41.00 -17.92
N TYR A 3 -0.22 40.22 -17.62
CA TYR A 3 -0.20 39.38 -16.41
C TYR A 3 -0.36 40.33 -15.23
N ASP A 4 -1.43 40.16 -14.44
CA ASP A 4 -1.65 40.97 -13.25
C ASP A 4 -0.66 40.53 -12.15
N ILE A 5 0.58 41.00 -12.29
CA ILE A 5 1.69 40.72 -11.38
C ILE A 5 1.40 41.27 -9.97
N THR A 6 0.40 42.16 -9.82
CA THR A 6 0.07 42.81 -8.55
C THR A 6 -0.85 41.97 -7.67
N MET A 7 -1.65 41.09 -8.25
CA MET A 7 -2.63 40.25 -7.53
C MET A 7 -1.99 39.43 -6.40
N ARG A 8 -0.83 38.79 -6.64
CA ARG A 8 -0.13 37.99 -5.63
C ARG A 8 0.39 38.82 -4.45
N HIS A 9 0.84 40.05 -4.73
CA HIS A 9 1.33 40.96 -3.69
C HIS A 9 0.16 41.50 -2.87
N GLN A 10 -0.98 41.79 -3.49
CA GLN A 10 -2.20 42.20 -2.78
C GLN A 10 -2.72 41.08 -1.87
N GLN A 11 -2.77 39.83 -2.36
CA GLN A 11 -3.14 38.68 -1.53
C GLN A 11 -2.16 38.42 -0.37
N ALA A 12 -0.86 38.65 -0.59
CA ALA A 12 0.14 38.53 0.47
C ALA A 12 0.05 39.65 1.53
N LEU A 13 -0.40 40.85 1.13
CA LEU A 13 -0.60 41.99 2.02
C LEU A 13 -1.92 41.92 2.80
N GLU A 14 -2.94 41.22 2.28
CA GLU A 14 -4.23 40.96 2.94
C GLU A 14 -4.51 39.45 3.17
N PRO A 15 -3.68 38.74 3.95
CA PRO A 15 -3.77 37.28 4.11
C PRO A 15 -4.92 36.83 5.04
N SER A 16 -5.70 37.77 5.61
CA SER A 16 -6.76 37.49 6.57
C SER A 16 -7.89 36.64 6.01
N ALA A 17 -8.13 36.70 4.69
CA ALA A 17 -9.09 35.85 3.98
C ALA A 17 -8.62 34.39 3.84
N LEU A 18 -7.31 34.12 4.01
CA LEU A 18 -6.75 32.77 3.91
C LEU A 18 -6.78 32.11 5.30
N THR A 19 -7.89 31.46 5.61
CA THR A 19 -8.14 30.84 6.93
C THR A 19 -7.98 29.31 6.93
N THR A 20 -7.79 28.69 5.77
CA THR A 20 -7.69 27.23 5.63
C THR A 20 -6.35 26.81 5.01
N ILE A 21 -5.91 25.58 5.34
CA ILE A 21 -4.70 24.97 4.77
C ILE A 21 -4.80 24.91 3.23
N GLY A 22 -5.97 24.54 2.69
CA GLY A 22 -6.18 24.47 1.24
C GLY A 22 -6.08 25.82 0.53
N ALA A 23 -6.70 26.87 1.09
CA ALA A 23 -6.67 28.20 0.50
C ALA A 23 -5.26 28.81 0.52
N THR A 24 -4.54 28.65 1.63
CA THR A 24 -3.15 29.10 1.77
C THR A 24 -2.20 28.34 0.84
N LEU A 25 -2.33 27.01 0.73
CA LEU A 25 -1.52 26.21 -0.20
C LEU A 25 -1.74 26.61 -1.66
N HIS A 26 -3.00 26.85 -2.05
CA HIS A 26 -3.32 27.28 -3.41
C HIS A 26 -2.71 28.65 -3.74
N ALA A 27 -2.78 29.61 -2.81
CA ALA A 27 -2.17 30.92 -2.97
C ALA A 27 -0.63 30.84 -3.10
N ILE A 28 0.04 29.98 -2.32
CA ILE A 28 1.49 29.73 -2.45
C ILE A 28 1.83 29.17 -3.84
N GLN A 29 1.08 28.16 -4.31
CA GLN A 29 1.30 27.55 -5.63
C GLN A 29 1.11 28.56 -6.77
N ALA A 30 0.09 29.42 -6.68
CA ALA A 30 -0.15 30.49 -7.63
C ALA A 30 1.03 31.49 -7.65
N ALA A 31 1.47 31.96 -6.48
CA ALA A 31 2.57 32.90 -6.37
C ALA A 31 3.91 32.34 -6.90
N ILE A 32 4.20 31.05 -6.65
CA ILE A 32 5.37 30.35 -7.21
C ILE A 32 5.28 30.27 -8.73
N THR A 33 4.09 29.97 -9.26
CA THR A 33 3.86 29.90 -10.72
C THR A 33 4.09 31.26 -11.36
N ASP A 34 3.64 32.34 -10.72
CA ASP A 34 3.88 33.71 -11.19
C ASP A 34 5.36 34.09 -11.18
N CYS A 35 6.10 33.74 -10.12
CA CYS A 35 7.56 33.93 -10.08
C CYS A 35 8.25 33.24 -11.25
N ARG A 36 7.89 31.97 -11.53
CA ARG A 36 8.43 31.21 -12.66
C ARG A 36 8.14 31.88 -13.99
N ASN A 37 6.90 32.32 -14.19
CA ASN A 37 6.50 33.03 -15.42
C ASN A 37 7.25 34.37 -15.58
N ALA A 38 7.59 35.03 -14.47
CA ALA A 38 8.34 36.28 -14.45
C ALA A 38 9.88 36.09 -14.45
N GLY A 39 10.39 34.85 -14.46
CA GLY A 39 11.82 34.55 -14.37
C GLY A 39 12.47 34.98 -13.05
N LYS A 40 11.67 35.08 -11.97
CA LYS A 40 12.13 35.49 -10.63
C LYS A 40 12.35 34.27 -9.75
N ASP A 41 13.32 34.37 -8.85
CA ASP A 41 13.49 33.39 -7.77
C ASP A 41 12.30 33.47 -6.81
N PHE A 42 11.66 32.33 -6.57
CA PHE A 42 10.49 32.23 -5.70
C PHE A 42 10.85 31.95 -4.24
N GLU A 43 12.04 31.40 -3.95
CA GLU A 43 12.46 31.08 -2.58
C GLU A 43 12.69 32.36 -1.75
N SER A 44 13.11 33.44 -2.42
CA SER A 44 13.34 34.75 -1.80
C SER A 44 12.24 35.78 -2.10
N ASP A 45 11.17 35.42 -2.83
CA ASP A 45 10.12 36.37 -3.20
C ASP A 45 9.29 36.78 -1.96
N PRO A 46 9.12 38.09 -1.68
CA PRO A 46 8.42 38.55 -0.49
C PRO A 46 6.97 38.05 -0.37
N ALA A 47 6.23 37.94 -1.49
CA ALA A 47 4.85 37.47 -1.46
C ALA A 47 4.78 35.99 -1.11
N VAL A 48 5.66 35.17 -1.71
CA VAL A 48 5.75 33.73 -1.39
C VAL A 48 6.09 33.52 0.08
N VAL A 49 7.06 34.27 0.62
CA VAL A 49 7.47 34.17 2.03
C VAL A 49 6.35 34.59 2.98
N LEU A 50 5.62 35.66 2.68
CA LEU A 50 4.48 36.11 3.49
C LEU A 50 3.33 35.09 3.48
N LEU A 51 3.03 34.50 2.31
CA LEU A 51 2.02 33.45 2.20
C LEU A 51 2.43 32.16 2.94
N ALA A 52 3.71 31.78 2.90
CA ALA A 52 4.24 30.65 3.66
C ALA A 52 4.16 30.89 5.18
N ARG A 53 4.42 32.11 5.64
CA ARG A 53 4.21 32.48 7.06
C ARG A 53 2.75 32.39 7.46
N ARG A 54 1.83 32.85 6.59
CA ARG A 54 0.40 32.70 6.85
C ARG A 54 -0.02 31.22 6.91
N PHE A 55 0.51 30.38 6.03
CA PHE A 55 0.29 28.93 6.07
C PHE A 55 0.73 28.35 7.42
N ALA A 56 1.91 28.74 7.92
CA ALA A 56 2.37 28.32 9.25
C ALA A 56 1.40 28.73 10.36
N THR A 57 0.94 29.99 10.38
CA THR A 57 -0.07 30.45 11.36
C THR A 57 -1.40 29.70 11.26
N VAL A 58 -1.83 29.33 10.05
CA VAL A 58 -3.03 28.50 9.88
C VAL A 58 -2.80 27.09 10.43
N CYS A 59 -1.61 26.52 10.25
CA CYS A 59 -1.25 25.23 10.84
C CYS A 59 -1.11 25.28 12.38
N GLU A 60 -0.76 26.42 12.97
CA GLU A 60 -0.72 26.59 14.44
C GLU A 60 -2.09 26.47 15.11
N ALA A 61 -3.19 26.62 14.35
CA ALA A 61 -4.54 26.39 14.86
C ALA A 61 -4.90 24.89 14.97
N GLU A 62 -4.10 24.00 14.37
CA GLU A 62 -4.26 22.56 14.47
C GLU A 62 -3.70 22.00 15.79
N PRO A 63 -4.04 20.74 16.16
CA PRO A 63 -3.49 20.10 17.34
C PRO A 63 -1.96 20.08 17.39
N ALA A 64 -1.40 19.96 18.60
CA ALA A 64 0.04 19.95 18.81
C ALA A 64 0.74 18.81 18.04
N ASP A 65 2.00 19.01 17.64
CA ASP A 65 2.80 18.04 16.84
C ASP A 65 2.74 16.62 17.42
N LEU A 66 2.88 16.47 18.74
CA LEU A 66 2.81 15.17 19.41
C LEU A 66 1.47 14.44 19.20
N GLU A 67 0.35 15.18 19.24
CA GLU A 67 -0.99 14.63 19.03
C GLU A 67 -1.19 14.22 17.58
N LEU A 68 -0.75 15.05 16.63
CA LEU A 68 -0.81 14.74 15.21
C LEU A 68 0.02 13.50 14.87
N ARG A 69 1.25 13.38 15.40
CA ARG A 69 2.09 12.18 15.21
C ARG A 69 1.42 10.93 15.76
N ARG A 70 0.81 11.03 16.95
CA ARG A 70 0.08 9.92 17.55
C ARG A 70 -1.12 9.54 16.66
N ALA A 71 -1.90 10.50 16.20
CA ALA A 71 -3.02 10.25 15.30
C ALA A 71 -2.56 9.58 13.99
N CYS A 72 -1.42 9.97 13.42
CA CYS A 72 -0.84 9.29 12.26
C CYS A 72 -0.44 7.84 12.58
N LEU A 73 0.18 7.58 13.73
CA LEU A 73 0.54 6.21 14.14
C LEU A 73 -0.70 5.34 14.37
N ASP A 74 -1.75 5.91 14.98
CA ASP A 74 -3.02 5.22 15.20
C ASP A 74 -3.72 4.91 13.87
N ALA A 75 -3.74 5.85 12.92
CA ALA A 75 -4.25 5.64 11.57
C ALA A 75 -3.44 4.60 10.79
N ILE A 76 -2.10 4.61 10.89
CA ILE A 76 -1.24 3.56 10.30
C ILE A 76 -1.57 2.20 10.91
N ALA A 77 -1.72 2.13 12.24
CA ALA A 77 -2.10 0.90 12.92
C ALA A 77 -3.51 0.44 12.51
N GLU A 78 -4.45 1.35 12.25
CA GLU A 78 -5.78 1.04 11.76
C GLU A 78 -5.79 0.53 10.32
N ILE A 79 -5.02 1.15 9.42
CA ILE A 79 -4.83 0.70 8.03
C ILE A 79 -4.19 -0.70 8.04
N ARG A 80 -3.18 -0.92 8.89
CA ARG A 80 -2.59 -2.25 9.07
C ARG A 80 -3.58 -3.28 9.63
N ARG A 81 -4.53 -2.84 10.47
CA ARG A 81 -5.65 -3.67 10.97
C ARG A 81 -6.72 -3.93 9.90
N HIS A 82 -6.87 -3.04 8.93
CA HIS A 82 -7.81 -3.13 7.80
C HIS A 82 -7.08 -3.11 6.46
N PRO A 83 -6.28 -4.15 6.16
CA PRO A 83 -5.45 -4.19 4.96
C PRO A 83 -6.29 -3.95 3.70
N ALA A 84 -5.83 -3.05 2.84
CA ALA A 84 -6.55 -2.61 1.64
C ALA A 84 -6.92 -3.82 0.76
N LEU A 85 -6.12 -4.90 0.78
CA LEU A 85 -6.45 -6.18 0.17
C LEU A 85 -7.90 -6.63 0.37
N LYS A 86 -8.49 -6.49 1.58
CA LYS A 86 -9.88 -6.90 1.81
C LYS A 86 -10.85 -6.02 1.02
N THR A 87 -10.66 -4.71 1.04
CA THR A 87 -11.48 -3.76 0.29
C THR A 87 -11.32 -3.96 -1.22
N LEU A 88 -10.09 -4.17 -1.67
CA LEU A 88 -9.77 -4.40 -3.07
C LEU A 88 -10.33 -5.73 -3.58
N ALA A 89 -10.42 -6.76 -2.74
CA ALA A 89 -11.06 -8.02 -3.10
C ALA A 89 -12.54 -7.85 -3.49
N TYR A 90 -13.27 -6.98 -2.78
CA TYR A 90 -14.67 -6.68 -3.10
C TYR A 90 -14.82 -5.69 -4.26
N ARG A 91 -13.99 -4.63 -4.29
CA ARG A 91 -14.13 -3.55 -5.27
C ARG A 91 -13.51 -3.87 -6.64
N GLY A 92 -12.45 -4.66 -6.66
CA GLY A 92 -11.58 -4.83 -7.82
C GLY A 92 -10.59 -3.68 -8.00
N VAL A 93 -9.70 -3.85 -9.00
CA VAL A 93 -8.62 -2.90 -9.35
C VAL A 93 -8.50 -2.63 -10.86
N ALA A 94 -9.45 -3.12 -11.66
CA ALA A 94 -9.40 -2.96 -13.12
C ALA A 94 -9.39 -1.47 -13.49
N TYR A 95 -8.48 -1.09 -14.38
CA TYR A 95 -8.25 0.28 -14.85
C TYR A 95 -7.89 1.32 -13.77
N ASP A 96 -7.55 0.87 -12.55
CA ASP A 96 -7.12 1.72 -11.44
C ASP A 96 -5.67 1.39 -11.08
N GLU A 97 -4.72 2.13 -11.67
CA GLU A 97 -3.28 1.86 -11.53
C GLU A 97 -2.81 2.01 -10.07
N ALA A 98 -3.34 2.99 -9.34
CA ALA A 98 -2.99 3.22 -7.96
C ALA A 98 -3.44 2.06 -7.07
N ALA A 99 -4.71 1.64 -7.20
CA ALA A 99 -5.23 0.49 -6.46
C ALA A 99 -4.52 -0.82 -6.83
N LYS A 100 -4.18 -1.00 -8.12
CA LYS A 100 -3.41 -2.15 -8.57
C LYS A 100 -2.00 -2.16 -7.98
N ARG A 101 -1.33 -1.01 -7.90
CA ARG A 101 -0.02 -0.90 -7.21
C ARG A 101 -0.14 -1.31 -5.74
N VAL A 102 -1.17 -0.85 -5.04
CA VAL A 102 -1.45 -1.25 -3.65
C VAL A 102 -1.69 -2.75 -3.54
N PHE A 103 -2.58 -3.31 -4.38
CA PHE A 103 -2.88 -4.74 -4.43
C PHE A 103 -1.62 -5.62 -4.56
N HIS A 104 -0.72 -5.31 -5.50
CA HIS A 104 0.51 -6.09 -5.65
C HIS A 104 1.53 -5.85 -4.52
N SER A 105 1.57 -4.65 -3.93
CA SER A 105 2.46 -4.38 -2.81
C SER A 105 2.04 -5.14 -1.56
N GLU A 106 0.77 -5.06 -1.18
CA GLU A 106 0.22 -5.73 -0.01
C GLU A 106 0.10 -7.24 -0.23
N GLY A 107 -0.29 -7.68 -1.43
CA GLY A 107 -0.40 -9.10 -1.80
C GLY A 107 0.93 -9.82 -1.65
N ARG A 108 2.04 -9.21 -2.10
CA ARG A 108 3.39 -9.78 -1.88
C ARG A 108 3.76 -9.84 -0.40
N ALA A 109 3.44 -8.81 0.37
CA ALA A 109 3.70 -8.81 1.81
C ALA A 109 2.90 -9.91 2.53
N ALA A 110 1.63 -10.10 2.18
CA ALA A 110 0.78 -11.15 2.73
C ALA A 110 1.29 -12.55 2.36
N MET A 111 1.74 -12.76 1.12
CA MET A 111 2.35 -14.04 0.69
C MET A 111 3.65 -14.36 1.45
N ARG A 112 4.49 -13.35 1.75
CA ARG A 112 5.69 -13.56 2.57
C ARG A 112 5.35 -13.96 4.00
N ARG A 113 4.36 -13.29 4.61
CA ARG A 113 3.85 -13.67 5.94
C ARG A 113 3.26 -15.08 5.96
N LEU A 114 2.62 -15.51 4.88
CA LEU A 114 2.15 -16.89 4.74
C LEU A 114 3.33 -17.88 4.61
N ALA A 115 4.37 -17.54 3.86
CA ALA A 115 5.58 -18.37 3.75
C ALA A 115 6.28 -18.52 5.12
N GLU A 116 6.38 -17.44 5.89
CA GLU A 116 6.88 -17.44 7.27
C GLU A 116 6.02 -18.34 8.18
N ALA A 117 4.68 -18.21 8.13
CA ALA A 117 3.77 -19.03 8.93
C ALA A 117 3.80 -20.52 8.52
N LEU A 118 4.10 -20.82 7.26
CA LEU A 118 4.35 -22.18 6.76
C LEU A 118 5.74 -22.71 7.14
N SER A 119 6.60 -21.88 7.76
CA SER A 119 8.00 -22.19 8.08
C SER A 119 8.81 -22.63 6.85
N LEU A 120 8.57 -21.99 5.70
CA LEU A 120 9.34 -22.25 4.48
C LEU A 120 10.75 -21.67 4.64
N ALA A 121 11.77 -22.48 4.37
CA ALA A 121 13.16 -22.06 4.45
C ALA A 121 13.48 -21.02 3.35
N GLU A 122 14.40 -20.10 3.66
CA GLU A 122 14.86 -19.14 2.67
C GLU A 122 15.48 -19.85 1.46
N GLY A 123 15.17 -19.39 0.25
CA GLY A 123 15.61 -20.02 -1.00
C GLY A 123 14.82 -21.25 -1.45
N THR A 124 13.93 -21.80 -0.62
CA THR A 124 13.04 -22.94 -0.99
C THR A 124 11.67 -22.50 -1.49
N TYR A 125 11.46 -21.20 -1.68
CA TYR A 125 10.23 -20.65 -2.24
C TYR A 125 10.49 -19.35 -3.00
N ASP A 126 9.56 -19.01 -3.90
CA ASP A 126 9.50 -17.71 -4.57
C ASP A 126 8.17 -17.03 -4.30
N VAL A 127 8.21 -15.71 -4.14
CA VAL A 127 7.02 -14.85 -4.22
C VAL A 127 7.13 -13.99 -5.48
N ARG A 128 6.34 -14.33 -6.49
CA ARG A 128 6.31 -13.64 -7.79
C ARG A 128 5.05 -12.78 -7.92
N SER A 129 5.17 -11.67 -8.64
CA SER A 129 4.07 -10.76 -8.91
C SER A 129 4.04 -10.47 -10.40
N ASP A 130 3.02 -10.96 -11.08
CA ASP A 130 2.72 -10.63 -12.48
C ASP A 130 1.56 -9.64 -12.50
N LYS A 131 1.80 -8.44 -13.00
CA LYS A 131 0.76 -7.41 -13.06
C LYS A 131 -0.28 -7.69 -14.13
N GLY A 132 0.04 -8.38 -15.22
CA GLY A 132 -0.84 -8.46 -16.39
C GLY A 132 -1.28 -7.09 -16.93
N GLY A 133 -2.30 -7.09 -17.79
CA GLY A 133 -2.83 -5.87 -18.43
C GLY A 133 -3.74 -5.01 -17.53
N PRO A 134 -4.10 -3.78 -17.94
CA PRO A 134 -4.91 -2.85 -17.13
C PRO A 134 -6.29 -3.38 -16.71
N ALA A 135 -6.89 -4.27 -17.51
CA ALA A 135 -8.23 -4.81 -17.28
C ALA A 135 -8.31 -5.92 -16.21
N VAL A 136 -7.18 -6.46 -15.76
CA VAL A 136 -7.11 -7.55 -14.79
C VAL A 136 -6.35 -7.12 -13.55
N SER A 137 -6.53 -7.83 -12.44
CA SER A 137 -5.74 -7.62 -11.22
C SER A 137 -4.30 -8.08 -11.37
N GLY A 138 -4.05 -9.08 -12.23
CA GLY A 138 -2.78 -9.81 -12.23
C GLY A 138 -2.72 -10.83 -11.10
N ASP A 139 -1.59 -11.51 -10.99
CA ASP A 139 -1.40 -12.62 -10.06
C ASP A 139 -0.22 -12.36 -9.12
N ILE A 140 -0.41 -12.66 -7.84
CA ILE A 140 0.68 -12.79 -6.86
C ILE A 140 0.76 -14.25 -6.46
N THR A 141 1.90 -14.89 -6.71
CA THR A 141 2.10 -16.32 -6.51
C THR A 141 3.19 -16.58 -5.48
N LEU A 142 2.87 -17.35 -4.45
CA LEU A 142 3.83 -18.06 -3.60
C LEU A 142 4.01 -19.49 -4.16
N HIS A 143 5.23 -19.87 -4.48
CA HIS A 143 5.55 -21.21 -4.98
C HIS A 143 6.73 -21.77 -4.21
N GLY A 144 6.50 -22.81 -3.41
CA GLY A 144 7.52 -23.58 -2.71
C GLY A 144 7.62 -25.01 -3.22
N GLU A 145 8.37 -25.85 -2.51
CA GLU A 145 8.60 -27.24 -2.92
C GLU A 145 7.35 -28.12 -2.89
N GLU A 146 6.43 -27.89 -1.95
CA GLU A 146 5.21 -28.70 -1.84
C GLU A 146 3.91 -27.91 -2.01
N VAL A 147 4.00 -26.58 -2.10
CA VAL A 147 2.83 -25.70 -2.07
C VAL A 147 2.89 -24.63 -3.15
N TRP A 148 1.75 -24.41 -3.79
CA TRP A 148 1.54 -23.29 -4.70
C TRP A 148 0.28 -22.55 -4.27
N VAL A 149 0.39 -21.23 -4.12
CA VAL A 149 -0.69 -20.34 -3.69
C VAL A 149 -0.70 -19.12 -4.61
N ARG A 150 -1.85 -18.77 -5.17
CA ARG A 150 -2.04 -17.61 -6.03
C ARG A 150 -3.19 -16.75 -5.52
N LEU A 151 -2.89 -15.46 -5.34
CA LEU A 151 -3.86 -14.39 -5.14
C LEU A 151 -4.17 -13.74 -6.48
N SER A 152 -5.46 -13.69 -6.84
CA SER A 152 -5.98 -13.05 -8.06
C SER A 152 -7.41 -12.59 -7.84
N LEU A 153 -7.76 -11.37 -8.27
CA LEU A 153 -9.15 -10.88 -8.24
C LEU A 153 -9.86 -11.27 -9.55
N GLY A 154 -10.03 -12.57 -9.74
CA GLY A 154 -10.61 -13.17 -10.94
C GLY A 154 -12.15 -13.16 -10.95
N PRO A 155 -12.78 -13.72 -11.99
CA PRO A 155 -14.23 -13.69 -12.20
C PRO A 155 -15.02 -14.59 -11.24
N LEU A 156 -14.36 -15.38 -10.39
CA LEU A 156 -15.01 -16.30 -9.44
C LEU A 156 -15.72 -15.58 -8.29
N GLY A 157 -15.56 -14.26 -8.19
CA GLY A 157 -16.22 -13.44 -7.19
C GLY A 157 -15.59 -13.56 -5.79
N PRO A 158 -16.23 -12.93 -4.79
CA PRO A 158 -15.71 -12.88 -3.43
C PRO A 158 -15.51 -14.28 -2.82
N ASP A 159 -14.54 -14.38 -1.91
CA ASP A 159 -14.17 -15.58 -1.15
C ASP A 159 -13.47 -16.69 -1.98
N HIS A 160 -13.14 -16.40 -3.24
CA HIS A 160 -12.40 -17.28 -4.16
C HIS A 160 -11.13 -16.63 -4.75
N GLU A 161 -10.59 -15.60 -4.10
CA GLU A 161 -9.44 -14.86 -4.62
C GLU A 161 -8.12 -15.65 -4.49
N ILE A 162 -8.08 -16.63 -3.58
CA ILE A 162 -6.91 -17.45 -3.33
C ILE A 162 -7.12 -18.84 -3.92
N ALA A 163 -6.33 -19.19 -4.93
CA ALA A 163 -6.18 -20.57 -5.40
C ALA A 163 -4.96 -21.20 -4.73
N TYR A 164 -5.07 -22.41 -4.19
CA TYR A 164 -3.92 -23.14 -3.66
C TYR A 164 -4.01 -24.63 -3.96
N ARG A 165 -2.85 -25.26 -4.06
CA ARG A 165 -2.72 -26.69 -4.37
C ARG A 165 -1.37 -27.23 -3.92
N LYS A 166 -1.28 -28.56 -3.87
CA LYS A 166 -0.03 -29.28 -3.65
C LYS A 166 0.73 -29.33 -4.97
N VAL A 167 2.04 -29.17 -4.91
CA VAL A 167 2.96 -29.31 -6.06
C VAL A 167 4.10 -30.25 -5.72
N LYS A 168 4.84 -30.72 -6.73
CA LYS A 168 6.06 -31.51 -6.57
C LYS A 168 7.27 -30.73 -7.10
N GLY A 169 7.75 -29.83 -6.27
CA GLY A 169 8.89 -28.97 -6.54
C GLY A 169 8.52 -27.64 -7.21
N ARG A 170 9.51 -26.74 -7.26
CA ARG A 170 9.36 -25.40 -7.86
C ARG A 170 9.17 -25.38 -9.38
N GLY A 171 9.51 -26.47 -10.08
CA GLY A 171 9.26 -26.63 -11.51
C GLY A 171 7.84 -27.11 -11.85
N ASP A 172 7.08 -27.59 -10.88
CA ASP A 172 5.72 -28.09 -11.09
C ASP A 172 4.72 -26.93 -11.08
N HIS A 173 4.28 -26.53 -12.28
CA HIS A 173 3.28 -25.48 -12.48
C HIS A 173 1.86 -26.02 -12.71
N ILE A 174 1.66 -27.34 -12.69
CA ILE A 174 0.35 -27.98 -12.85
C ILE A 174 -0.20 -28.38 -11.49
N GLY A 175 0.61 -29.04 -10.65
CA GLY A 175 0.22 -29.49 -9.32
C GLY A 175 -1.03 -30.39 -9.29
N ASP A 176 -1.58 -30.53 -8.10
CA ASP A 176 -2.84 -31.22 -7.85
C ASP A 176 -4.06 -30.29 -8.07
N ARG A 177 -5.26 -30.77 -7.73
CA ARG A 177 -6.51 -30.03 -7.80
C ARG A 177 -6.43 -28.71 -7.02
N ASN A 178 -6.86 -27.62 -7.67
CA ASN A 178 -7.05 -26.33 -7.03
C ASN A 178 -8.12 -26.39 -5.93
N ARG A 179 -7.76 -25.85 -4.78
CA ARG A 179 -8.68 -25.44 -3.72
C ARG A 179 -8.74 -23.92 -3.64
N TRP A 180 -9.80 -23.43 -3.01
CA TRP A 180 -10.11 -22.01 -2.97
C TRP A 180 -10.24 -21.51 -1.54
N ALA A 181 -9.84 -20.26 -1.32
CA ALA A 181 -9.93 -19.55 -0.06
C ALA A 181 -10.12 -18.05 -0.32
N SER A 182 -10.48 -17.34 0.74
CA SER A 182 -10.71 -15.90 0.69
C SER A 182 -9.45 -15.11 0.98
N VAL A 183 -9.41 -13.84 0.57
CA VAL A 183 -8.40 -12.89 1.07
C VAL A 183 -8.39 -12.83 2.61
N ARG A 184 -9.53 -13.03 3.26
CA ARG A 184 -9.61 -13.03 4.74
C ARG A 184 -8.80 -14.17 5.36
N ASP A 185 -8.70 -15.31 4.68
CA ASP A 185 -7.84 -16.41 5.10
C ASP A 185 -6.37 -16.03 4.95
N LEU A 186 -5.98 -15.46 3.81
CA LEU A 186 -4.60 -15.00 3.58
C LEU A 186 -4.14 -13.95 4.61
N LEU A 187 -5.06 -13.11 5.09
CA LEU A 187 -4.78 -12.10 6.12
C LEU A 187 -4.67 -12.68 7.55
N ALA A 188 -4.97 -13.96 7.73
CA ALA A 188 -4.79 -14.70 8.98
C ALA A 188 -3.76 -15.83 8.76
N PRO A 189 -2.46 -15.50 8.58
CA PRO A 189 -1.46 -16.40 8.02
C PRO A 189 -1.27 -17.69 8.82
N ASP A 190 -1.24 -17.65 10.15
CA ASP A 190 -1.06 -18.84 10.98
C ASP A 190 -2.22 -19.84 10.85
N ARG A 191 -3.45 -19.31 10.90
CA ARG A 191 -4.67 -20.11 10.71
C ARG A 191 -4.72 -20.69 9.31
N PHE A 192 -4.31 -19.93 8.30
CA PHE A 192 -4.31 -20.37 6.92
C PHE A 192 -3.21 -21.40 6.63
N ALA A 193 -2.01 -21.22 7.19
CA ALA A 193 -0.92 -22.18 7.12
C ALA A 193 -1.33 -23.54 7.71
N ALA A 194 -1.95 -23.55 8.90
CA ALA A 194 -2.46 -24.77 9.52
C ALA A 194 -3.53 -25.47 8.64
N ARG A 195 -4.39 -24.68 7.99
CA ARG A 195 -5.37 -25.20 7.03
C ARG A 195 -4.68 -25.82 5.80
N LEU A 196 -3.70 -25.14 5.22
CA LEU A 196 -2.92 -25.62 4.07
C LEU A 196 -2.21 -26.94 4.40
N GLN A 197 -1.53 -27.00 5.53
CA GLN A 197 -0.83 -28.21 6.00
C GLN A 197 -1.80 -29.39 6.13
N ARG A 198 -2.95 -29.19 6.78
CA ARG A 198 -3.97 -30.22 6.96
C ARG A 198 -4.58 -30.67 5.63
N GLU A 199 -5.01 -29.73 4.79
CA GLU A 199 -5.74 -30.07 3.58
C GLU A 199 -4.82 -30.64 2.50
N LEU A 200 -3.61 -30.11 2.34
CA LEU A 200 -2.65 -30.54 1.32
C LEU A 200 -1.74 -31.69 1.80
N GLY A 201 -1.74 -32.01 3.10
CA GLY A 201 -0.81 -32.97 3.68
C GLY A 201 0.64 -32.56 3.41
N LEU A 202 0.98 -31.32 3.74
CA LEU A 202 2.34 -30.79 3.57
C LEU A 202 3.27 -31.43 4.60
N THR A 203 4.51 -31.65 4.22
CA THR A 203 5.54 -32.11 5.16
C THR A 203 5.92 -30.92 6.03
N ILE A 204 5.61 -30.97 7.32
CA ILE A 204 6.02 -29.91 8.26
C ILE A 204 7.52 -30.10 8.49
N PRO A 205 8.37 -29.08 8.23
CA PRO A 205 9.77 -29.13 8.66
C PRO A 205 9.78 -29.32 10.17
N ALA A 206 10.39 -30.39 10.67
CA ALA A 206 10.60 -30.55 12.10
C ALA A 206 11.39 -29.34 12.59
N ALA A 207 10.81 -28.56 13.51
CA ALA A 207 11.54 -27.50 14.18
C ALA A 207 12.77 -28.15 14.84
N GLU A 208 13.97 -27.85 14.34
CA GLU A 208 15.19 -28.30 15.02
C GLU A 208 15.17 -27.71 16.43
N PRO A 209 15.25 -28.53 17.50
CA PRO A 209 15.32 -28.02 18.85
C PRO A 209 16.55 -27.14 18.94
N SER A 210 16.34 -25.86 19.23
CA SER A 210 17.38 -24.89 19.51
C SER A 210 18.29 -25.46 20.58
N ARG A 211 19.45 -25.96 20.15
CA ARG A 211 20.53 -26.35 21.06
C ARG A 211 21.01 -25.07 21.73
N LEU A 212 20.50 -24.82 22.93
CA LEU A 212 21.09 -23.91 23.89
C LEU A 212 22.54 -24.38 24.11
N PHE A 213 23.49 -23.66 23.54
CA PHE A 213 24.89 -23.80 23.90
C PHE A 213 25.07 -23.23 25.31
N ALA A 214 25.54 -24.10 26.21
CA ALA A 214 26.02 -23.76 27.55
C ALA A 214 27.44 -23.19 27.49
#